data_AF-A0AAD1FKB3-F1
#
_entry.id   AF-A0AAD1FKB3-F1
#
_cell.length_a   1.000
_cell.length_b   1.000
_cell.length_c   1.000
_cell.angle_alpha   90.00
_cell.angle_beta   90.00
_cell.angle_gamma   90.00
#
_symmetry.space_group_name_H-M   'P 1'
#
loop_
_entity.id
_entity.type
_entity.pdbx_description
1 polymer ?
#
loop_
_entity_poly.entity_id
_entity_poly.type
_entity_poly.pdbx_seq_one_letter_code
_entity_poly.pdbx_strand_id
1 'polypeptide(L)'
;MQFLFTVLYLPDALAFPLRSLTIAAFIILPLNPEYIFHPSFQLSFIAVLSLVAGYEFYLKNSWLLGEKKGIFGAVKFYTASNIYSSFLASIITAPVVINQFFIFATYSVPANLIVVPITSFFLMPLALLSLPFTMIGFDNYILKLMGFFIDIIIKSAAYFNSLPAAVWYFGYITNFSILLFLFGFFGFVYGKLLGVCLVLQSWQYLLYLCSTPQSRNLIFDANHMAVGVKDRENKLVIHADTIPAFNRTYWANWFGQKDSMVLPLENNIF
;
A
#
# COMPACT_ATOMS: atom_id res chain seq x y z
N MET A 1 6.46 18.55 16.76
CA MET A 1 7.06 18.33 18.09
C MET A 1 6.02 18.21 19.20
N GLN A 2 5.11 19.18 19.38
CA GLN A 2 4.11 19.14 20.48
C GLN A 2 3.16 17.93 20.42
N PHE A 3 2.75 17.49 19.23
CA PHE A 3 1.90 16.31 19.04
C PHE A 3 2.57 14.98 19.46
N LEU A 4 3.89 14.87 19.33
CA LEU A 4 4.65 13.67 19.73
C LEU A 4 4.69 13.52 21.27
N PHE A 5 4.85 14.62 21.99
CA PHE A 5 4.89 14.60 23.45
C PHE A 5 3.53 14.27 24.07
N THR A 6 2.44 14.76 23.49
CA THR A 6 1.09 14.47 23.99
C THR A 6 0.75 12.99 23.89
N VAL A 7 1.13 12.31 22.79
CA VAL A 7 0.87 10.87 22.57
C VAL A 7 1.65 9.97 23.54
N LEU A 8 2.85 10.39 23.97
CA LEU A 8 3.67 9.61 24.90
C LEU A 8 3.08 9.52 26.32
N TYR A 9 2.21 10.47 26.68
CA TYR A 9 1.70 10.66 28.05
C TYR A 9 0.26 10.15 28.26
N LEU A 10 -0.43 9.65 27.22
CA LEU A 10 -1.77 9.05 27.39
C LEU A 10 -1.66 7.67 28.04
N PRO A 11 -2.25 7.46 29.24
CA PRO A 11 -2.40 6.13 29.81
C PRO A 11 -3.71 5.52 29.28
N ASP A 12 -3.64 4.69 28.23
CA ASP A 12 -4.74 3.79 27.84
C ASP A 12 -4.27 2.72 26.83
N ALA A 13 -4.96 1.57 26.81
CA ALA A 13 -4.67 0.43 25.93
C ALA A 13 -4.73 0.76 24.42
N LEU A 14 -5.39 1.86 24.02
CA LEU A 14 -5.41 2.37 22.64
C LEU A 14 -4.15 3.17 22.24
N ALA A 15 -3.37 3.66 23.21
CA ALA A 15 -2.22 4.52 22.95
C ALA A 15 -0.95 3.75 22.54
N PHE A 16 -0.92 2.42 22.70
CA PHE A 16 0.27 1.61 22.44
C PHE A 16 0.79 1.68 20.98
N PRO A 17 -0.05 1.48 19.95
CA PRO A 17 0.42 1.53 18.57
C PRO A 17 0.91 2.93 18.16
N LEU A 18 0.22 4.00 18.58
CA LEU A 18 0.64 5.37 18.31
C LEU A 18 1.91 5.74 19.04
N ARG A 19 2.09 5.26 20.28
CA ARG A 19 3.30 5.49 21.06
C ARG A 19 4.51 4.82 20.43
N SER A 20 4.39 3.54 20.04
CA SER A 20 5.47 2.84 19.32
C SER A 20 5.80 3.51 18.00
N LEU A 21 4.80 3.95 17.24
CA LEU A 21 4.98 4.68 15.98
C LEU A 21 5.72 6.01 16.19
N THR A 22 5.33 6.75 17.23
CA THR A 22 5.94 8.02 17.63
C THR A 22 7.40 7.83 18.04
N ILE A 23 7.69 6.80 18.83
CA ILE A 23 9.07 6.45 19.24
C ILE A 23 9.91 6.07 18.02
N ALA A 24 9.38 5.24 17.11
CA ALA A 24 10.07 4.85 15.89
C ALA A 24 10.42 6.08 15.03
N ALA A 25 9.46 6.98 14.80
CA ALA A 25 9.72 8.22 14.04
C ALA A 25 10.76 9.12 14.73
N PHE A 26 10.72 9.22 16.07
CA PHE A 26 11.67 10.02 16.83
C PHE A 26 13.09 9.48 16.80
N ILE A 27 13.27 8.16 16.64
CA ILE A 27 14.58 7.53 16.50
C ILE A 27 15.07 7.59 15.06
N ILE A 28 14.20 7.28 14.10
CA ILE A 28 14.59 7.09 12.68
C ILE A 28 14.89 8.43 12.01
N LEU A 29 14.05 9.46 12.20
CA LEU A 29 14.16 10.72 11.46
C LEU A 29 15.41 11.54 11.78
N PRO A 30 15.90 11.63 13.04
CA PRO A 30 17.16 12.31 13.32
C PRO A 30 18.39 11.58 12.77
N LEU A 31 18.34 10.24 12.72
CA LEU A 31 19.45 9.44 12.19
C LEU A 31 19.51 9.49 10.66
N ASN A 32 18.36 9.47 10.01
CA ASN A 32 18.24 9.40 8.56
C ASN A 32 17.00 10.18 8.09
N PRO A 33 17.12 11.50 7.89
CA PRO A 33 15.98 12.35 7.51
C PRO A 33 15.44 12.01 6.11
N GLU A 34 16.25 11.38 5.26
CA GLU A 34 15.88 10.97 3.90
C GLU A 34 14.75 9.94 3.89
N TYR A 35 14.57 9.15 4.97
CA TYR A 35 13.50 8.14 5.06
C TYR A 35 12.09 8.73 4.95
N ILE A 36 11.89 10.02 5.17
CA ILE A 36 10.57 10.64 5.02
C ILE A 36 10.07 10.62 3.56
N PHE A 37 11.00 10.58 2.60
CA PHE A 37 10.70 10.48 1.18
C PHE A 37 10.57 9.04 0.69
N HIS A 38 10.91 8.05 1.53
CA HIS A 38 10.79 6.66 1.15
C HIS A 38 9.32 6.21 1.18
N PRO A 39 8.81 5.61 0.09
CA PRO A 39 7.43 5.15 0.01
C PRO A 39 7.06 4.16 1.12
N SER A 40 7.98 3.26 1.49
CA SER A 40 7.76 2.27 2.55
C SER A 40 7.49 2.93 3.91
N PHE A 41 8.18 4.02 4.23
CA PHE A 41 7.97 4.77 5.47
C PHE A 41 6.60 5.46 5.45
N GLN A 42 6.27 6.14 4.34
CA GLN A 42 5.00 6.83 4.16
C GLN A 42 3.80 5.87 4.25
N LEU A 43 3.85 4.76 3.52
CA LEU A 43 2.78 3.77 3.48
C LEU A 43 2.55 3.12 4.85
N SER A 44 3.63 2.74 5.55
CA SER A 44 3.51 2.13 6.89
C SER A 44 2.93 3.11 7.91
N PHE A 45 3.42 4.36 7.93
CA PHE A 45 2.97 5.37 8.89
C PHE A 45 1.49 5.73 8.68
N ILE A 46 1.09 5.94 7.43
CA ILE A 46 -0.30 6.23 7.07
C ILE A 46 -1.21 5.04 7.40
N ALA A 47 -0.78 3.81 7.08
CA ALA A 47 -1.54 2.60 7.40
C ALA A 47 -1.77 2.46 8.92
N VAL A 48 -0.72 2.57 9.74
CA VAL A 48 -0.86 2.44 11.21
C VAL A 48 -1.75 3.54 11.78
N LEU A 49 -1.52 4.80 11.39
CA LEU A 49 -2.38 5.92 11.83
C LEU A 49 -3.84 5.70 11.45
N SER A 50 -4.08 5.22 10.23
CA SER A 50 -5.42 4.96 9.72
C SER A 50 -6.14 3.88 10.53
N LEU A 51 -5.42 2.80 10.87
CA LEU A 51 -5.97 1.69 11.64
C LEU A 51 -6.31 2.14 13.06
N VAL A 52 -5.48 2.96 13.69
CA VAL A 52 -5.78 3.49 15.03
C VAL A 52 -7.00 4.41 15.00
N ALA A 53 -7.04 5.38 14.07
CA ALA A 53 -8.19 6.27 13.93
C ALA A 53 -9.48 5.52 13.56
N GLY A 54 -9.38 4.51 12.69
CA GLY A 54 -10.48 3.64 12.32
C GLY A 54 -10.95 2.75 13.48
N TYR A 55 -10.04 2.31 14.34
CA TYR A 55 -10.38 1.50 15.51
C TYR A 55 -11.12 2.32 16.57
N GLU A 56 -10.75 3.58 16.80
CA GLU A 56 -11.51 4.51 17.66
C GLU A 56 -12.95 4.67 17.17
N PHE A 57 -13.13 4.85 15.86
CA PHE A 57 -14.45 4.93 15.25
C PHE A 57 -15.24 3.61 15.41
N TYR A 58 -14.57 2.47 15.18
CA TYR A 58 -15.18 1.14 15.31
C TYR A 58 -15.64 0.83 16.74
N LEU A 59 -14.84 1.17 17.76
CA LEU A 59 -15.18 0.97 19.16
C LEU A 59 -16.32 1.88 19.64
N LYS A 60 -16.34 3.14 19.18
CA LYS A 60 -17.38 4.11 19.54
C LYS A 60 -18.76 3.68 19.00
N ASN A 61 -18.79 2.91 17.92
CA ASN A 61 -20.00 2.41 17.30
C ASN A 61 -20.29 0.96 17.73
N SER A 62 -20.54 0.78 19.04
CA SER A 62 -20.75 -0.51 19.73
C SER A 62 -21.81 -1.44 19.12
N TRP A 63 -22.68 -0.93 18.24
CA TRP A 63 -23.62 -1.72 17.45
C TRP A 63 -22.95 -2.68 16.44
N LEU A 64 -21.73 -2.37 15.98
CA LEU A 64 -20.94 -3.23 15.09
C LEU A 64 -20.28 -4.42 15.81
N LEU A 65 -20.23 -4.37 17.15
CA LEU A 65 -19.50 -5.31 18.03
C LEU A 65 -20.36 -6.47 18.53
N GLY A 66 -21.40 -6.87 17.77
CA GLY A 66 -22.44 -7.84 18.13
C GLY A 66 -22.01 -8.95 19.12
N GLU A 67 -22.90 -9.30 20.05
CA GLU A 67 -22.58 -10.08 21.27
C GLU A 67 -21.59 -11.24 21.05
N LYS A 68 -20.47 -11.18 21.78
CA LYS A 68 -19.44 -12.23 21.82
C LYS A 68 -19.99 -13.48 22.53
N LYS A 69 -20.67 -14.37 21.80
CA LYS A 69 -21.07 -15.68 22.32
C LYS A 69 -20.45 -16.82 21.50
N GLY A 70 -19.49 -17.52 22.12
CA GLY A 70 -18.87 -18.75 21.62
C GLY A 70 -17.69 -18.58 20.63
N ILE A 71 -17.03 -19.70 20.32
CA ILE A 71 -15.89 -19.79 19.37
C ILE A 71 -16.28 -19.25 17.99
N PHE A 72 -17.51 -19.52 17.54
CA PHE A 72 -18.01 -19.04 16.25
C PHE A 72 -18.18 -17.52 16.20
N GLY A 73 -18.56 -16.89 17.32
CA GLY A 73 -18.59 -15.43 17.45
C GLY A 73 -17.20 -14.81 17.38
N ALA A 74 -16.20 -15.46 18.01
CA ALA A 74 -14.80 -15.00 17.96
C ALA A 74 -14.22 -15.07 16.53
N VAL A 75 -14.47 -16.16 15.80
CA VAL A 75 -14.02 -16.30 14.41
C VAL A 75 -14.67 -15.26 13.51
N LYS A 76 -15.99 -15.06 13.62
CA LYS A 76 -16.71 -14.02 12.88
C LYS A 76 -16.19 -12.62 13.17
N PHE A 77 -15.93 -12.32 14.43
CA PHE A 77 -15.40 -11.01 14.83
C PHE A 77 -13.98 -10.78 14.28
N TYR A 78 -13.13 -11.81 14.35
CA TYR A 78 -11.77 -11.74 13.81
C TYR A 78 -11.79 -11.52 12.29
N THR A 79 -12.59 -12.27 11.56
CA THR A 79 -12.70 -12.10 10.10
C THR A 79 -13.28 -10.76 9.73
N ALA A 80 -14.35 -10.30 10.39
CA ALA A 80 -14.93 -8.97 10.15
C ALA A 80 -13.93 -7.84 10.45
N SER A 81 -13.17 -7.95 11.54
CA SER A 81 -12.13 -6.99 11.89
C SER A 81 -11.00 -6.97 10.86
N ASN A 82 -10.61 -8.14 10.34
CA ASN A 82 -9.56 -8.26 9.32
C ASN A 82 -10.02 -7.70 7.96
N ILE A 83 -11.28 -7.91 7.58
CA ILE A 83 -11.88 -7.28 6.39
C ILE A 83 -11.85 -5.76 6.56
N TYR A 84 -12.32 -5.26 7.70
CA TYR A 84 -12.39 -3.82 7.97
C TYR A 84 -11.01 -3.16 7.95
N SER A 85 -10.03 -3.73 8.65
CA SER A 85 -8.67 -3.20 8.69
C SER A 85 -8.01 -3.22 7.31
N SER A 86 -8.14 -4.31 6.57
CA SER A 86 -7.58 -4.46 5.22
C SER A 86 -8.20 -3.48 4.23
N PHE A 87 -9.51 -3.29 4.31
CA PHE A 87 -10.24 -2.33 3.47
C PHE A 87 -9.83 -0.89 3.77
N LEU A 88 -9.84 -0.53 5.06
CA LEU A 88 -9.50 0.81 5.52
C LEU A 88 -8.05 1.16 5.16
N ALA A 89 -7.10 0.25 5.43
CA ALA A 89 -5.70 0.44 5.08
C ALA A 89 -5.52 0.56 3.56
N SER A 90 -6.19 -0.28 2.76
CA SER A 90 -6.08 -0.23 1.29
C SER A 90 -6.60 1.09 0.72
N ILE A 91 -7.75 1.56 1.19
CA ILE A 91 -8.34 2.82 0.70
C ILE A 91 -7.50 4.03 1.11
N ILE A 92 -7.04 4.07 2.35
CA ILE A 92 -6.32 5.25 2.84
C ILE A 92 -4.90 5.29 2.25
N THR A 93 -4.25 4.15 2.04
CA THR A 93 -2.94 4.14 1.40
C THR A 93 -3.01 4.29 -0.13
N ALA A 94 -4.16 4.03 -0.76
CA ALA A 94 -4.30 4.03 -2.22
C ALA A 94 -3.74 5.29 -2.90
N PRO A 95 -4.06 6.53 -2.50
CA PRO A 95 -3.58 7.71 -3.23
C PRO A 95 -2.05 7.84 -3.20
N VAL A 96 -1.41 7.39 -2.12
CA VAL A 96 0.05 7.38 -1.98
C VAL A 96 0.66 6.27 -2.82
N VAL A 97 0.08 5.06 -2.81
CA VAL A 97 0.49 3.96 -3.69
C VAL A 97 0.38 4.36 -5.15
N ILE A 98 -0.73 4.98 -5.54
CA ILE A 98 -0.97 5.37 -6.93
C ILE A 98 0.00 6.50 -7.34
N ASN A 99 0.29 7.47 -6.46
CA ASN A 99 1.26 8.50 -6.78
C ASN A 99 2.66 7.94 -7.02
N GLN A 100 3.08 6.95 -6.23
CA GLN A 100 4.43 6.41 -6.31
C GLN A 100 4.59 5.33 -7.40
N PHE A 101 3.60 4.46 -7.53
CA PHE A 101 3.69 3.25 -8.35
C PHE A 101 2.71 3.24 -9.51
N PHE A 102 1.81 4.23 -9.61
CA PHE A 102 0.82 4.35 -10.69
C PHE A 102 -0.11 3.13 -10.84
N ILE A 103 -0.26 2.35 -9.76
CA ILE A 103 -1.07 1.14 -9.73
C ILE A 103 -2.02 1.13 -8.54
N PHE A 104 -3.10 0.40 -8.69
CA PHE A 104 -4.03 0.07 -7.61
C PHE A 104 -4.40 -1.42 -7.69
N ALA A 105 -4.20 -2.14 -6.58
CA ALA A 105 -4.53 -3.56 -6.50
C ALA A 105 -5.98 -3.75 -6.05
N THR A 106 -6.86 -4.20 -6.95
CA THR A 106 -8.29 -4.40 -6.67
C THR A 106 -8.53 -5.48 -5.62
N TYR A 107 -7.74 -6.54 -5.67
CA TYR A 107 -7.88 -7.71 -4.83
C TYR A 107 -7.06 -7.66 -3.53
N SER A 108 -6.63 -6.46 -3.10
CA SER A 108 -5.86 -6.27 -1.86
C SER A 108 -6.57 -6.85 -0.62
N VAL A 109 -7.88 -6.56 -0.46
CA VAL A 109 -8.67 -7.04 0.69
C VAL A 109 -8.79 -8.56 0.74
N PRO A 110 -9.28 -9.27 -0.31
CA PRO A 110 -9.36 -10.72 -0.27
C PRO A 110 -7.99 -11.41 -0.20
N ALA A 111 -6.94 -10.81 -0.78
CA ALA A 111 -5.58 -11.32 -0.61
C ALA A 111 -5.13 -11.25 0.85
N ASN A 112 -5.36 -10.11 1.52
CA ASN A 112 -4.99 -9.94 2.92
C ASN A 112 -5.76 -10.85 3.87
N LEU A 113 -6.98 -11.30 3.52
CA LEU A 113 -7.69 -12.30 4.32
C LEU A 113 -6.99 -13.66 4.39
N ILE A 114 -6.15 -13.99 3.41
CA ILE A 114 -5.34 -15.21 3.40
C ILE A 114 -3.96 -14.91 3.97
N VAL A 115 -3.33 -13.83 3.52
CA VAL A 115 -1.95 -13.48 3.88
C VAL A 115 -1.81 -13.11 5.35
N VAL A 116 -2.73 -12.30 5.90
CA VAL A 116 -2.63 -11.81 7.29
C VAL A 116 -2.69 -12.98 8.28
N PRO A 117 -3.68 -13.90 8.24
CA PRO A 117 -3.72 -15.02 9.18
C PRO A 117 -2.52 -15.95 9.06
N ILE A 118 -2.08 -16.27 7.84
CA ILE A 118 -0.90 -17.11 7.63
C ILE A 118 0.33 -16.45 8.26
N THR A 119 0.48 -15.14 8.03
CA THR A 119 1.63 -14.38 8.54
C THR A 119 1.60 -14.27 10.05
N SER A 120 0.45 -13.92 10.63
CA SER A 120 0.33 -13.65 12.06
C SER A 120 0.36 -14.91 12.91
N PHE A 121 -0.31 -15.99 12.49
CA PHE A 121 -0.40 -17.22 13.29
C PHE A 121 0.74 -18.19 13.05
N PHE A 122 1.34 -18.19 11.87
CA PHE A 122 2.39 -19.16 11.52
C PHE A 122 3.74 -18.49 11.32
N LEU A 123 3.87 -17.60 10.33
CA LEU A 123 5.19 -17.07 9.95
C LEU A 123 5.86 -16.28 11.07
N MET A 124 5.15 -15.37 11.74
CA MET A 124 5.74 -14.55 12.80
C MET A 124 6.21 -15.40 14.00
N PRO A 125 5.41 -16.32 14.56
CA PRO A 125 5.88 -17.23 15.59
C PRO A 125 7.05 -18.11 15.15
N LEU A 126 6.99 -18.67 13.93
CA LEU A 126 8.08 -19.49 13.39
C LEU A 126 9.37 -18.68 13.20
N ALA A 127 9.27 -17.43 12.75
CA ALA A 127 10.40 -16.53 12.60
C ALA A 127 11.02 -16.17 13.95
N LEU A 128 10.21 -15.99 15.01
CA LEU A 128 10.74 -15.79 16.36
C LEU A 128 11.42 -17.05 16.88
N LEU A 129 10.82 -18.22 16.65
CA LEU A 129 11.36 -19.53 17.03
C LEU A 129 12.63 -19.88 16.27
N SER A 130 12.84 -19.37 15.06
CA SER A 130 14.07 -19.66 14.32
C SER A 130 15.31 -19.05 14.99
N LEU A 131 15.18 -17.89 15.65
CA LEU A 131 16.29 -17.18 16.28
C LEU A 131 17.07 -18.00 17.34
N PRO A 132 16.45 -18.72 18.29
CA PRO A 132 17.20 -19.61 19.18
C PRO A 132 17.67 -20.90 18.48
N PHE A 133 16.92 -21.41 17.49
CA PHE A 133 17.26 -22.65 16.79
C PHE A 133 18.43 -22.51 15.82
N THR A 134 18.69 -21.30 15.29
CA THR A 134 19.91 -21.00 14.52
C THR A 134 21.16 -21.16 15.37
N MET A 135 21.11 -20.81 16.66
CA MET A 135 22.24 -21.00 17.58
C MET A 135 22.53 -22.49 17.87
N ILE A 136 21.53 -23.36 17.71
CA ILE A 136 21.60 -24.81 17.99
C ILE A 136 21.84 -25.61 16.68
N GLY A 137 21.73 -24.99 15.51
CA GLY A 137 21.92 -25.62 14.19
C GLY A 137 20.74 -26.44 13.67
N PHE A 138 19.53 -26.25 14.22
CA PHE A 138 18.29 -26.93 13.80
C PHE A 138 17.32 -26.01 13.04
N ASP A 139 17.77 -24.82 12.65
CA ASP A 139 17.03 -23.82 11.90
C ASP A 139 16.48 -24.32 10.57
N ASN A 140 17.20 -25.22 9.89
CA ASN A 140 16.78 -25.81 8.60
C ASN A 140 15.34 -26.35 8.59
N TYR A 141 14.87 -26.97 9.68
CA TYR A 141 13.50 -27.50 9.75
C TYR A 141 12.46 -26.38 9.86
N ILE A 142 12.74 -25.36 10.69
CA ILE A 142 11.87 -24.20 10.87
C ILE A 142 11.82 -23.38 9.58
N LEU A 143 12.96 -23.18 8.93
CA LEU A 143 13.05 -22.46 7.66
C LEU A 143 12.30 -23.18 6.53
N LYS A 144 12.38 -24.52 6.45
CA LYS A 144 11.57 -25.29 5.49
C LYS A 144 10.08 -25.13 5.74
N LEU A 145 9.66 -25.14 7.01
CA LEU A 145 8.27 -24.95 7.38
C LEU A 145 7.79 -23.52 7.06
N MET A 146 8.62 -22.50 7.29
CA MET A 146 8.34 -21.14 6.85
C MET A 146 8.23 -21.05 5.32
N GLY A 147 9.13 -21.71 4.59
CA GLY A 147 9.09 -21.80 3.13
C GLY A 147 7.75 -22.32 2.60
N PHE A 148 7.19 -23.35 3.23
CA PHE A 148 5.86 -23.86 2.87
C PHE A 148 4.76 -22.80 2.99
N PHE A 149 4.75 -22.00 4.06
CA PHE A 149 3.76 -20.93 4.22
C PHE A 149 3.99 -19.76 3.26
N ILE A 150 5.25 -19.43 2.96
CA ILE A 150 5.61 -18.44 1.94
C ILE A 150 5.13 -18.90 0.56
N ASP A 151 5.29 -20.18 0.22
CA ASP A 151 4.81 -20.74 -1.04
C ASP A 151 3.29 -20.62 -1.18
N ILE A 152 2.53 -20.80 -0.09
CA ILE A 152 1.08 -20.56 -0.09
C ILE A 152 0.77 -19.11 -0.40
N ILE A 153 1.46 -18.15 0.25
CA ILE A 153 1.28 -16.71 0.00
C ILE A 153 1.58 -16.37 -1.46
N ILE A 154 2.69 -16.90 -2.01
CA ILE A 154 3.07 -16.68 -3.41
C ILE A 154 2.02 -17.24 -4.36
N LYS A 155 1.53 -18.47 -4.13
CA LYS A 155 0.48 -19.09 -4.94
C LYS A 155 -0.83 -18.30 -4.88
N SER A 156 -1.21 -17.81 -3.69
CA SER A 156 -2.38 -16.94 -3.53
C SER A 156 -2.21 -15.63 -4.28
N ALA A 157 -1.05 -14.99 -4.20
CA ALA A 157 -0.75 -13.76 -4.95
C ALA A 157 -0.81 -14.00 -6.47
N ALA A 158 -0.22 -15.11 -6.96
CA ALA A 158 -0.29 -15.49 -8.37
C ALA A 158 -1.73 -15.74 -8.84
N TYR A 159 -2.56 -16.38 -8.00
CA TYR A 159 -3.98 -16.60 -8.28
C TYR A 159 -4.72 -15.26 -8.44
N PHE A 160 -4.60 -14.33 -7.49
CA PHE A 160 -5.26 -13.03 -7.59
C PHE A 160 -4.74 -12.19 -8.76
N ASN A 161 -3.46 -12.30 -9.10
CA ASN A 161 -2.88 -11.61 -10.25
C ASN A 161 -3.38 -12.16 -11.60
N SER A 162 -3.84 -13.42 -11.65
CA SER A 162 -4.41 -14.03 -12.85
C SER A 162 -5.86 -13.62 -13.13
N LEU A 163 -6.54 -13.01 -12.15
CA LEU A 163 -7.94 -12.58 -12.29
C LEU A 163 -8.05 -11.33 -13.18
N PRO A 164 -9.19 -11.16 -13.88
CA PRO A 164 -9.43 -9.95 -14.65
C PRO A 164 -9.42 -8.71 -13.74
N ALA A 165 -8.83 -7.61 -14.22
CA ALA A 165 -8.72 -6.35 -13.47
C ALA A 165 -8.01 -6.46 -12.11
N ALA A 166 -7.04 -7.38 -11.99
CA ALA A 166 -6.23 -7.53 -10.78
C ALA A 166 -5.49 -6.25 -10.38
N VAL A 167 -4.98 -5.52 -11.38
CA VAL A 167 -4.29 -4.26 -11.22
C VAL A 167 -4.92 -3.22 -12.14
N TRP A 168 -5.30 -2.08 -11.56
CA TRP A 168 -5.65 -0.89 -12.32
C TRP A 168 -4.43 -0.01 -12.44
N TYR A 169 -4.15 0.43 -13.65
CA TYR A 169 -3.07 1.35 -13.94
C TYR A 169 -3.63 2.77 -14.01
N PHE A 170 -3.02 3.68 -13.28
CA PHE A 170 -3.40 5.08 -13.20
C PHE A 170 -2.35 5.92 -13.89
N GLY A 171 -2.77 7.02 -14.52
CA GLY A 171 -1.83 8.01 -15.06
C GLY A 171 -1.18 8.84 -13.95
N TYR A 172 -0.33 9.78 -14.38
CA TYR A 172 0.30 10.75 -13.46
C TYR A 172 -0.76 11.52 -12.66
N ILE A 173 -0.70 11.39 -11.33
CA ILE A 173 -1.55 12.15 -10.42
C ILE A 173 -0.95 13.53 -10.19
N THR A 174 -1.77 14.57 -10.26
CA THR A 174 -1.36 15.93 -9.91
C THR A 174 -1.00 16.04 -8.43
N ASN A 175 0.13 16.65 -8.09
CA ASN A 175 0.59 16.91 -6.72
C ASN A 175 -0.51 17.52 -5.81
N PHE A 176 -1.39 18.33 -6.38
CA PHE A 176 -2.54 18.91 -5.68
C PHE A 176 -3.48 17.87 -5.06
N SER A 177 -3.75 16.76 -5.76
CA SER A 177 -4.61 15.69 -5.25
C SER A 177 -4.04 15.05 -3.99
N ILE A 178 -2.71 14.85 -3.95
CA ILE A 178 -2.04 14.23 -2.81
C ILE A 178 -2.01 15.18 -1.61
N LEU A 179 -1.77 16.47 -1.85
CA LEU A 179 -1.85 17.46 -0.77
C LEU A 179 -3.25 17.49 -0.15
N LEU A 180 -4.29 17.52 -0.98
CA LEU A 180 -5.68 17.51 -0.53
C LEU A 180 -6.00 16.24 0.28
N PHE A 181 -5.52 15.09 -0.20
CA PHE A 181 -5.61 13.83 0.54
C PHE A 181 -4.92 13.89 1.89
N LEU A 182 -3.67 14.36 1.97
CA LEU A 182 -2.91 14.42 3.22
C LEU A 182 -3.57 15.35 4.23
N PHE A 183 -4.02 16.54 3.82
CA PHE A 183 -4.77 17.44 4.70
C PHE A 183 -6.08 16.83 5.18
N GLY A 184 -6.81 16.14 4.30
CA GLY A 184 -8.02 15.41 4.68
C GLY A 184 -7.74 14.27 5.65
N PHE A 185 -6.68 13.49 5.41
CA PHE A 185 -6.28 12.37 6.24
C PHE A 185 -5.91 12.82 7.66
N PHE A 186 -5.09 13.87 7.79
CA PHE A 186 -4.82 14.42 9.11
C PHE A 186 -6.10 14.94 9.77
N GLY A 187 -6.96 15.66 9.04
CA GLY A 187 -8.26 16.09 9.54
C GLY A 187 -9.15 14.95 10.05
N PHE A 188 -9.13 13.81 9.35
CA PHE A 188 -9.83 12.59 9.75
C PHE A 188 -9.27 12.00 11.06
N VAL A 189 -7.94 11.92 11.18
CA VAL A 189 -7.27 11.45 12.42
C VAL A 189 -7.62 12.34 13.61
N TYR A 190 -7.78 13.65 13.41
CA TYR A 190 -8.23 14.58 14.46
C TYR A 190 -9.75 14.51 14.76
N GLY A 191 -10.49 13.60 14.14
CA GLY A 191 -11.94 13.43 14.36
C GLY A 191 -12.82 14.52 13.76
N LYS A 192 -12.30 15.32 12.82
CA LYS A 192 -13.08 16.37 12.15
C LYS A 192 -13.82 15.79 10.94
N LEU A 193 -15.15 15.93 10.91
CA LEU A 193 -16.00 15.61 9.73
C LEU A 193 -15.49 16.25 8.44
N LEU A 194 -14.91 17.46 8.56
CA LEU A 194 -14.30 18.19 7.45
C LEU A 194 -13.14 17.41 6.81
N GLY A 195 -12.37 16.64 7.60
CA GLY A 195 -11.32 15.76 7.08
C GLY A 195 -11.86 14.61 6.24
N VAL A 196 -12.98 14.00 6.65
CA VAL A 196 -13.66 12.96 5.87
C VAL A 196 -14.11 13.53 4.52
N CYS A 197 -14.73 14.71 4.50
CA CYS A 197 -15.15 15.37 3.27
C CYS A 197 -13.97 15.64 2.33
N LEU A 198 -12.81 16.06 2.86
CA LEU A 198 -11.61 16.30 2.06
C LEU A 198 -11.02 15.00 1.48
N VAL A 199 -11.02 13.90 2.25
CA VAL A 199 -10.59 12.59 1.72
C VAL A 199 -11.52 12.14 0.58
N LEU A 200 -12.84 12.27 0.75
CA LEU A 200 -13.81 11.94 -0.29
C LEU A 200 -13.63 12.82 -1.54
N GLN A 201 -13.38 14.12 -1.36
CA GLN A 201 -13.13 15.05 -2.45
C GLN A 201 -11.85 14.70 -3.22
N SER A 202 -10.79 14.29 -2.51
CA SER A 202 -9.56 13.81 -3.15
C SER A 202 -9.81 12.54 -3.96
N TRP A 203 -10.60 11.61 -3.43
CA TRP A 203 -10.96 10.38 -4.15
C TRP A 203 -11.77 10.67 -5.40
N GLN A 204 -12.74 11.59 -5.32
CA GLN A 204 -13.52 12.02 -6.47
C GLN A 204 -12.63 12.66 -7.54
N TYR A 205 -11.67 13.50 -7.15
CA TYR A 205 -10.72 14.11 -8.07
C TYR A 205 -9.79 13.09 -8.72
N LEU A 206 -9.32 12.10 -7.96
CA LEU A 206 -8.49 11.00 -8.47
C LEU A 206 -9.26 10.13 -9.49
N LEU A 207 -10.52 9.82 -9.21
CA LEU A 207 -11.39 9.08 -10.14
C LEU A 207 -11.72 9.89 -11.41
N TYR A 208 -11.89 11.21 -11.28
CA TYR A 208 -12.06 12.11 -12.42
C TYR A 208 -10.82 12.14 -13.34
N LEU A 209 -9.62 12.22 -12.75
CA LEU A 209 -8.36 12.13 -13.50
C LEU A 209 -8.17 10.76 -14.16
N CYS A 210 -8.64 9.68 -13.53
CA CYS A 210 -8.62 8.35 -14.14
C CYS A 210 -9.58 8.23 -15.33
N SER A 211 -10.76 8.86 -15.24
CA SER A 211 -11.80 8.81 -16.27
C SER A 211 -11.52 9.74 -17.46
N THR A 212 -10.60 10.68 -17.30
CA THR A 212 -10.10 11.55 -18.36
C THR A 212 -8.73 11.04 -18.78
N PRO A 213 -8.63 10.04 -19.68
CA PRO A 213 -7.34 9.60 -20.20
C PRO A 213 -6.73 10.80 -20.93
N GLN A 214 -5.85 11.51 -20.23
CA GLN A 214 -5.11 12.60 -20.82
C GLN A 214 -4.31 11.98 -21.95
N SER A 215 -4.66 12.34 -23.18
CA SER A 215 -4.06 11.88 -24.43
C SER A 215 -2.63 12.41 -24.57
N ARG A 216 -1.78 12.13 -23.58
CA ARG A 216 -0.36 12.41 -23.68
C ARG A 216 0.20 11.41 -24.68
N ASN A 217 0.52 11.94 -25.86
CA ASN A 217 1.16 11.21 -26.95
C ASN A 217 2.63 10.89 -26.66
N LEU A 218 3.18 11.42 -25.56
CA LEU A 218 4.56 11.30 -25.16
C LEU A 218 4.66 11.10 -23.64
N ILE A 219 5.38 10.07 -23.21
CA ILE A 219 5.81 9.82 -21.83
C ILE A 219 7.31 10.01 -21.77
N PHE A 220 7.78 10.68 -20.72
CA PHE A 220 9.21 10.82 -20.46
C PHE A 220 9.51 10.35 -19.04
N ASP A 221 10.46 9.43 -18.90
CA ASP A 221 11.06 9.08 -17.62
C ASP A 221 12.46 9.69 -17.55
N ALA A 222 12.59 10.76 -16.75
CA ALA A 222 13.85 11.46 -16.56
C ALA A 222 14.90 10.61 -15.84
N ASN A 223 14.49 9.63 -15.03
CA ASN A 223 15.41 8.83 -14.23
C ASN A 223 16.11 7.75 -15.08
N HIS A 224 15.41 7.24 -16.08
CA HIS A 224 15.91 6.15 -16.95
C HIS A 224 16.17 6.62 -18.38
N MET A 225 16.09 7.93 -18.65
CA MET A 225 16.21 8.52 -19.99
C MET A 225 15.36 7.79 -21.04
N ALA A 226 14.14 7.42 -20.65
CA ALA A 226 13.24 6.64 -21.49
C ALA A 226 12.13 7.53 -22.05
N VAL A 227 11.89 7.42 -23.36
CA VAL A 227 10.82 8.15 -24.06
C VAL A 227 9.82 7.16 -24.64
N GLY A 228 8.58 7.22 -24.18
CA GLY A 228 7.46 6.48 -24.78
C GLY A 228 6.72 7.38 -25.77
N VAL A 229 6.71 7.03 -27.05
CA VAL A 229 5.96 7.76 -28.08
C VAL A 229 4.84 6.87 -28.61
N LYS A 230 3.66 7.46 -28.81
CA LYS A 230 2.58 6.82 -29.55
C LYS A 230 2.88 6.86 -31.04
N ASP A 231 3.02 5.70 -31.65
CA ASP A 231 3.08 5.57 -33.10
C ASP A 231 1.74 5.96 -33.75
N ARG A 232 1.73 6.19 -35.07
CA ARG A 232 0.54 6.53 -35.86
C ARG A 232 -0.57 5.48 -35.77
N GLU A 233 -0.23 4.24 -35.41
CA GLU A 233 -1.17 3.16 -35.12
C GLU A 233 -1.68 3.15 -33.66
N ASN A 234 -1.40 4.21 -32.88
CA ASN A 234 -1.75 4.36 -31.47
C ASN A 234 -1.08 3.33 -30.54
N LYS A 235 0.02 2.71 -31.02
CA LYS A 235 0.83 1.73 -30.30
C LYS A 235 1.98 2.42 -29.56
N LEU A 236 2.35 1.94 -28.37
CA LEU A 236 3.48 2.48 -27.62
C LEU A 236 4.80 1.93 -28.19
N VAL A 237 5.70 2.84 -28.55
CA VAL A 237 7.10 2.53 -28.82
C VAL A 237 7.94 3.18 -27.73
N ILE A 238 8.79 2.40 -27.05
CA ILE A 238 9.66 2.87 -25.98
C ILE A 238 11.08 3.01 -26.54
N HIS A 239 11.63 4.21 -26.53
CA HIS A 239 13.03 4.49 -26.82
C HIS A 239 13.81 4.61 -25.51
N ALA A 240 14.62 3.62 -25.18
CA ALA A 240 15.43 3.60 -23.96
C ALA A 240 16.58 2.61 -24.09
N ASP A 241 17.75 2.97 -23.56
CA ASP A 241 18.89 2.03 -23.47
C ASP A 241 18.68 1.01 -22.35
N THR A 242 18.14 1.47 -21.21
CA THR A 242 17.79 0.62 -20.07
C THR A 242 16.50 1.11 -19.42
N ILE A 243 15.50 0.23 -19.29
CA ILE A 243 14.25 0.53 -18.58
C ILE A 243 13.88 -0.62 -17.64
N PRO A 244 13.49 -0.37 -16.38
CA PRO A 244 13.03 -1.41 -15.47
C PRO A 244 11.84 -2.18 -16.04
N ALA A 245 11.78 -3.50 -15.78
CA ALA A 245 10.68 -4.35 -16.23
C ALA A 245 9.31 -3.85 -15.73
N PHE A 246 9.27 -3.29 -14.52
CA PHE A 246 8.06 -2.68 -13.96
C PHE A 246 7.56 -1.50 -14.81
N ASN A 247 8.42 -0.51 -15.09
CA ASN A 247 8.06 0.67 -15.88
C ASN A 247 7.63 0.27 -17.30
N ARG A 248 8.34 -0.68 -17.91
CA ARG A 248 7.99 -1.24 -19.23
C ARG A 248 6.58 -1.84 -19.24
N THR A 249 6.27 -2.68 -18.26
CA THR A 249 4.99 -3.36 -18.13
C THR A 249 3.86 -2.39 -17.80
N TYR A 250 4.14 -1.40 -16.94
CA TYR A 250 3.23 -0.32 -16.61
C TYR A 250 2.86 0.50 -17.85
N TRP A 251 3.85 0.96 -18.63
CA TRP A 251 3.60 1.76 -19.82
C TRP A 251 2.81 0.98 -20.87
N ALA A 252 3.19 -0.27 -21.14
CA ALA A 252 2.47 -1.13 -22.08
C ALA A 252 0.99 -1.25 -21.68
N ASN A 253 0.72 -1.62 -20.42
CA ASN A 253 -0.64 -1.82 -19.95
C ASN A 253 -1.45 -0.52 -19.87
N TRP A 254 -0.82 0.62 -19.55
CA TRP A 254 -1.49 1.91 -19.54
C TRP A 254 -2.01 2.30 -20.93
N PHE A 255 -1.31 1.91 -22.00
CA PHE A 255 -1.76 2.05 -23.39
C PHE A 255 -2.60 0.88 -23.90
N GLY A 256 -2.98 -0.07 -23.03
CA GLY A 256 -3.79 -1.23 -23.40
C GLY A 256 -3.04 -2.30 -24.20
N GLN A 257 -1.71 -2.29 -24.16
CA GLN A 257 -0.86 -3.27 -24.82
C GLN A 257 -0.34 -4.31 -23.83
N LYS A 258 -0.33 -5.58 -24.24
CA LYS A 258 0.26 -6.67 -23.43
C LYS A 258 1.79 -6.69 -23.49
N ASP A 259 2.36 -6.25 -24.60
CA ASP A 259 3.80 -6.18 -24.84
C ASP A 259 4.19 -4.78 -25.33
N SER A 260 5.36 -4.31 -24.93
CA SER A 260 5.96 -3.06 -25.43
C SER A 260 7.20 -3.36 -26.25
N MET A 261 7.30 -2.71 -27.40
CA MET A 261 8.50 -2.73 -28.22
C MET A 261 9.50 -1.72 -27.65
N VAL A 262 10.67 -2.20 -27.23
CA VAL A 262 11.76 -1.35 -26.74
C VAL A 262 12.81 -1.26 -27.83
N LEU A 263 13.08 -0.04 -28.28
CA LEU A 263 14.12 0.29 -29.24
C LEU A 263 15.25 1.02 -28.50
N PRO A 264 16.53 0.74 -28.86
CA PRO A 264 17.65 1.52 -28.34
C PRO A 264 17.54 2.99 -28.75
N LEU A 265 18.15 3.89 -27.98
CA LEU A 265 18.22 5.29 -28.37
C LEU A 265 19.18 5.40 -29.56
N GLU A 266 18.66 5.45 -30.79
CA GLU A 266 19.47 5.87 -31.93
C GLU A 266 19.89 7.33 -31.74
N ASN A 267 21.14 7.65 -32.08
CA ASN A 267 21.82 8.94 -31.87
C ASN A 267 21.13 10.20 -32.50
N ASN A 268 19.89 10.13 -32.97
CA ASN A 268 19.20 11.17 -33.74
C ASN A 268 17.76 11.49 -33.26
N ILE A 269 17.51 11.53 -31.94
CA ILE A 269 16.20 11.98 -31.39
C ILE A 269 16.30 13.37 -30.70
N PHE A 270 17.36 14.13 -30.98
CA PHE A 270 17.43 15.56 -30.64
C PHE A 270 17.67 16.40 -31.89
#